data_AF-Q8YI82-F1
#
_entry.id   AF-Q8YI82-F1
#
_cell.length_a   1.000
_cell.length_b   1.000
_cell.length_c   1.000
_cell.angle_alpha   90.00
_cell.angle_beta   90.00
_cell.angle_gamma   90.00
#
_symmetry.space_group_name_H-M   'P 1'
#
loop_
_entity.id
_entity.type
_entity.pdbx_description
1 polymer ?
#
loop_
_entity_poly.entity_id
_entity_poly.type
_entity_poly.pdbx_seq_one_letter_code
_entity_poly.pdbx_strand_id
1 'polypeptide(L)'
;MNRNFLFFVSAIVLFALAACGKADEEKAAAPADGQAASQPATPVGPSAGEKGPDLLKFMRENSGVMTPEEKAAAIERARANAETAAKAVGQSVEQVQAAGEAAAVAAQRLLEERQPQ
;
A
#
# COMPACT_ATOMS: atom_id res chain seq x y z
N MET A 1 -26.30 29.97 -3.75
CA MET A 1 -25.54 29.32 -2.65
C MET A 1 -24.50 30.29 -2.11
N ASN A 2 -24.60 30.64 -0.82
CA ASN A 2 -23.67 31.57 -0.18
C ASN A 2 -22.36 30.85 0.19
N ARG A 3 -21.22 31.37 -0.26
CA ARG A 3 -19.90 30.72 -0.16
C ARG A 3 -19.42 30.51 1.27
N ASN A 4 -20.00 31.24 2.23
CA ASN A 4 -19.70 31.09 3.66
C ASN A 4 -20.33 29.83 4.29
N PHE A 5 -21.33 29.21 3.66
CA PHE A 5 -21.97 28.00 4.21
C PHE A 5 -21.09 26.75 4.05
N LEU A 6 -20.22 26.72 3.04
CA LEU A 6 -19.29 25.60 2.77
C LEU A 6 -18.18 25.50 3.83
N PHE A 7 -17.78 26.62 4.43
CA PHE A 7 -16.77 26.62 5.49
C PHE A 7 -17.28 26.02 6.80
N PHE A 8 -18.56 26.21 7.13
CA PHE A 8 -19.15 25.67 8.36
C PHE A 8 -19.33 24.15 8.31
N VAL A 9 -19.60 23.57 7.13
CA VAL A 9 -19.74 22.11 6.97
C VAL A 9 -18.38 21.40 7.12
N SER A 10 -17.30 22.02 6.63
CA SER A 10 -15.94 21.48 6.75
C SER A 10 -15.44 21.39 8.20
N ALA A 11 -15.78 22.38 9.03
CA ALA A 11 -15.35 22.42 10.43
C ALA A 11 -16.01 21.34 11.32
N ILE A 12 -17.24 20.92 11.00
CA ILE A 12 -18.00 19.94 11.81
C ILE A 12 -17.46 18.51 11.61
N VAL A 13 -16.97 18.18 10.40
CA VAL A 13 -16.43 16.85 10.09
C VAL A 13 -15.12 16.58 10.85
N LEU A 14 -14.32 17.62 11.12
CA LEU A 14 -13.07 17.48 11.86
C LEU A 14 -13.27 17.24 13.36
N PHE A 15 -14.40 17.63 13.94
CA PHE A 15 -14.69 17.41 15.37
C PHE A 15 -15.18 15.99 15.67
N ALA A 16 -15.79 15.29 14.69
CA ALA A 16 -16.30 13.93 14.86
C ALA A 16 -15.19 12.87 14.90
N LEU A 17 -14.04 13.10 14.26
CA LEU A 17 -12.92 12.12 14.26
C LEU A 17 -12.13 12.08 15.57
N ALA A 18 -12.19 13.13 16.40
CA ALA A 18 -11.45 13.20 17.67
C ALA A 18 -12.21 12.56 18.86
N ALA A 19 -13.49 12.21 18.69
CA ALA A 19 -14.34 11.64 19.74
C ALA A 19 -14.60 10.12 19.61
N CYS A 20 -14.01 9.44 18.62
CA CYS A 20 -13.95 7.97 18.59
C CYS A 20 -12.64 7.43 19.18
N GLY A 21 -12.02 8.21 20.06
CA GLY A 21 -11.00 7.72 20.99
C GLY A 21 -11.64 7.37 22.32
N LYS A 22 -11.54 6.08 22.70
CA LYS A 22 -11.37 5.57 24.08
C LYS A 22 -12.60 4.93 24.76
N ALA A 23 -12.58 3.59 24.84
CA ALA A 23 -12.89 2.82 26.05
C ALA A 23 -12.28 1.41 25.93
N ASP A 24 -11.52 1.05 26.95
CA ASP A 24 -10.85 -0.22 27.23
C ASP A 24 -11.82 -1.10 28.05
N GLU A 25 -12.02 -2.39 27.71
CA GLU A 25 -12.24 -3.46 28.71
C GLU A 25 -12.15 -4.88 28.10
N GLU A 26 -11.04 -5.55 28.44
CA GLU A 26 -10.85 -6.97 28.75
C GLU A 26 -11.89 -8.04 28.29
N LYS A 27 -11.46 -8.95 27.40
CA LYS A 27 -11.78 -10.39 27.52
C LYS A 27 -10.75 -11.29 26.82
N ALA A 28 -10.09 -12.12 27.62
CA ALA A 28 -9.14 -13.15 27.20
C ALA A 28 -9.78 -14.28 26.37
N ALA A 29 -9.08 -14.75 25.31
CA ALA A 29 -8.80 -16.18 25.02
C ALA A 29 -8.11 -16.39 23.65
N ALA A 30 -6.88 -16.94 23.71
CA ALA A 30 -6.23 -17.90 22.79
C ALA A 30 -5.93 -17.54 21.31
N PRO A 31 -4.82 -18.05 20.74
CA PRO A 31 -4.23 -17.56 19.50
C PRO A 31 -4.94 -18.15 18.28
N ALA A 32 -5.37 -17.29 17.36
CA ALA A 32 -5.65 -17.70 16.00
C ALA A 32 -4.32 -17.61 15.22
N ASP A 33 -3.63 -18.74 15.15
CA ASP A 33 -2.63 -19.02 14.12
C ASP A 33 -3.19 -18.63 12.76
N GLY A 34 -2.38 -17.92 11.98
CA GLY A 34 -2.78 -17.40 10.68
C GLY A 34 -2.30 -15.99 10.38
N GLN A 35 -1.30 -15.48 11.11
CA GLN A 35 -0.47 -14.39 10.63
C GLN A 35 0.30 -14.84 9.38
N ALA A 36 -0.37 -14.80 8.23
CA ALA A 36 0.27 -14.26 7.05
C ALA A 36 0.37 -12.74 7.27
N ALA A 37 1.23 -12.35 8.21
CA ALA A 37 1.78 -11.01 8.19
C ALA A 37 2.30 -10.84 6.76
N SER A 38 1.76 -9.85 6.06
CA SER A 38 2.30 -9.33 4.80
C SER A 38 3.74 -8.93 5.07
N GLN A 39 4.64 -9.91 5.05
CA GLN A 39 6.07 -9.64 5.13
C GLN A 39 6.37 -8.82 3.87
N PRO A 40 7.07 -7.68 4.02
CA PRO A 40 7.67 -7.03 2.87
C PRO A 40 8.38 -8.10 2.06
N ALA A 41 8.17 -8.13 0.73
CA ALA A 41 8.95 -8.99 -0.14
C ALA A 41 10.41 -8.81 0.25
N THR A 42 11.07 -9.89 0.68
CA THR A 42 12.48 -9.83 1.07
C THR A 42 13.21 -9.19 -0.10
N PRO A 43 13.92 -8.06 0.12
CA PRO A 43 14.70 -7.48 -0.95
C PRO A 43 15.62 -8.58 -1.46
N VAL A 44 15.65 -8.82 -2.77
CA VAL A 44 16.69 -9.64 -3.37
C VAL A 44 17.97 -8.84 -3.20
N GLY A 45 18.60 -9.03 -2.05
CA GLY A 45 19.88 -8.43 -1.74
C GLY A 45 20.95 -9.03 -2.66
N PRO A 46 22.05 -8.29 -2.89
CA PRO A 46 23.17 -8.76 -3.68
C PRO A 46 23.57 -10.17 -3.26
N SER A 47 23.82 -11.04 -4.24
CA SER A 47 24.10 -12.46 -4.00
C SER A 47 25.28 -12.58 -3.04
N ALA A 48 25.21 -13.52 -2.10
CA ALA A 48 26.23 -13.75 -1.08
C ALA A 48 27.61 -13.98 -1.71
N GLY A 49 28.36 -12.92 -1.94
CA GLY A 49 29.60 -12.94 -2.71
C GLY A 49 30.16 -11.56 -3.09
N GLU A 50 29.32 -10.53 -3.19
CA GLU A 50 29.78 -9.18 -3.55
C GLU A 50 30.44 -8.47 -2.34
N LYS A 51 31.70 -8.03 -2.49
CA LYS A 51 32.48 -7.32 -1.45
C LYS A 51 32.27 -5.81 -1.54
N GLY A 52 32.51 -5.10 -0.43
CA GLY A 52 32.17 -3.68 -0.19
C GLY A 52 32.16 -2.70 -1.38
N PRO A 53 33.22 -2.59 -2.20
CA PRO A 53 33.23 -1.69 -3.37
C PRO A 53 32.23 -2.10 -4.46
N ASP A 54 32.05 -3.41 -4.69
CA ASP A 54 31.14 -3.96 -5.68
C ASP A 54 29.69 -3.83 -5.23
N LEU A 55 29.42 -3.92 -3.92
CA LEU A 55 28.09 -3.64 -3.38
C LEU A 55 27.66 -2.19 -3.62
N LEU A 56 28.58 -1.24 -3.45
CA LEU A 56 28.33 0.18 -3.74
C LEU A 56 28.11 0.43 -5.22
N LYS A 57 28.82 -0.31 -6.08
CA LYS A 57 28.65 -0.26 -7.53
C LYS A 57 27.32 -0.88 -7.97
N PHE A 58 27.01 -2.08 -7.50
CA PHE A 58 25.73 -2.76 -7.73
C PHE A 58 24.56 -1.92 -7.23
N MET A 59 24.67 -1.38 -6.01
CA MET A 59 23.64 -0.50 -5.48
C MET A 59 23.54 0.79 -6.29
N ARG A 60 24.64 1.39 -6.75
CA ARG A 60 24.57 2.56 -7.65
C ARG A 60 23.91 2.23 -8.99
N GLU A 61 24.25 1.09 -9.59
CA GLU A 61 23.75 0.64 -10.90
C GLU A 61 22.27 0.19 -10.82
N ASN A 62 21.84 -0.35 -9.68
CA ASN A 62 20.46 -0.85 -9.46
C ASN A 62 19.59 0.07 -8.59
N SER A 63 20.13 1.15 -8.00
CA SER A 63 19.40 2.05 -7.07
C SER A 63 18.26 2.85 -7.70
N GLY A 64 18.12 2.81 -9.02
CA GLY A 64 17.10 3.59 -9.73
C GLY A 64 16.18 2.80 -10.63
N VAL A 65 16.42 1.51 -10.87
CA VAL A 65 15.70 0.75 -11.91
C VAL A 65 15.19 -0.56 -11.36
N MET A 66 13.91 -0.57 -11.00
CA MET A 66 13.17 -1.79 -10.74
C MET A 66 13.09 -2.61 -12.04
N THR A 67 13.39 -3.90 -11.96
CA THR A 67 13.34 -4.77 -13.15
C THR A 67 11.91 -4.87 -13.69
N PRO A 68 11.70 -5.18 -14.98
CA PRO A 68 10.37 -5.36 -15.55
C PRO A 68 9.52 -6.40 -14.79
N GLU A 69 10.15 -7.49 -14.35
CA GLU A 69 9.52 -8.56 -13.58
C GLU A 69 9.06 -8.07 -12.20
N GLU A 70 9.91 -7.31 -11.51
CA GLU A 70 9.56 -6.70 -10.22
C GLU A 70 8.44 -5.67 -10.38
N LYS A 71 8.42 -4.91 -11.49
CA LYS A 71 7.34 -3.96 -11.83
C LYS A 71 6.01 -4.68 -11.97
N ALA A 72 5.97 -5.75 -12.76
CA ALA A 72 4.76 -6.56 -12.90
C ALA A 72 4.30 -7.13 -11.55
N ALA A 73 5.23 -7.66 -10.74
CA ALA A 73 4.92 -8.18 -9.41
C ALA A 73 4.39 -7.11 -8.45
N ALA A 74 4.91 -5.87 -8.52
CA ALA A 74 4.43 -4.76 -7.69
C ALA A 74 3.03 -4.30 -8.08
N ILE A 75 2.73 -4.23 -9.39
CA ILE A 75 1.40 -3.87 -9.91
C ILE A 75 0.37 -4.91 -9.48
N GLU A 76 0.68 -6.20 -9.64
CA GLU A 76 -0.23 -7.28 -9.25
C GLU A 76 -0.45 -7.31 -7.73
N ARG A 77 0.59 -7.06 -6.93
CA ARG A 77 0.46 -6.92 -5.48
C ARG A 77 -0.45 -5.75 -5.11
N ALA A 78 -0.34 -4.61 -5.80
CA ALA A 78 -1.22 -3.46 -5.56
C ALA A 78 -2.69 -3.79 -5.86
N ARG A 79 -2.95 -4.48 -6.97
CA ARG A 79 -4.28 -4.98 -7.35
C ARG A 79 -4.86 -5.89 -6.27
N ALA A 80 -4.13 -6.95 -5.92
CA ALA A 80 -4.58 -7.95 -4.95
C ALA A 80 -4.85 -7.35 -3.56
N ASN A 81 -4.00 -6.40 -3.12
CA ASN A 81 -4.19 -5.71 -1.85
C ASN A 81 -5.46 -4.86 -1.84
N ALA A 82 -5.73 -4.12 -2.92
CA ALA A 82 -6.93 -3.30 -3.05
C ALA A 82 -8.20 -4.16 -3.11
N GLU A 83 -8.18 -5.26 -3.86
CA GLU A 83 -9.29 -6.21 -3.88
C GLU A 83 -9.54 -6.82 -2.50
N THR A 84 -8.48 -7.18 -1.79
CA THR A 84 -8.58 -7.74 -0.43
C THR A 84 -9.15 -6.73 0.54
N ALA A 85 -8.70 -5.47 0.49
CA ALA A 85 -9.23 -4.40 1.32
C ALA A 85 -10.71 -4.11 1.02
N ALA A 86 -11.09 -4.06 -0.26
CA ALA A 86 -12.47 -3.86 -0.69
C ALA A 86 -13.39 -5.01 -0.23
N LYS A 87 -12.92 -6.26 -0.32
CA LYS A 87 -13.63 -7.43 0.22
C LYS A 87 -13.79 -7.34 1.74
N ALA A 88 -12.75 -6.93 2.46
CA ALA A 88 -12.76 -6.85 3.92
C ALA A 88 -13.79 -5.83 4.45
N VAL A 89 -14.09 -4.78 3.69
CA VAL A 89 -15.12 -3.79 4.03
C VAL A 89 -16.49 -4.10 3.42
N GLY A 90 -16.66 -5.28 2.81
CA GLY A 90 -17.94 -5.78 2.31
C GLY A 90 -18.41 -5.19 0.98
N GLN A 91 -17.49 -4.73 0.11
CA GLN A 91 -17.86 -4.23 -1.21
C GLN A 91 -18.39 -5.33 -2.14
N SER A 92 -19.18 -4.95 -3.15
CA SER A 92 -19.67 -5.88 -4.18
C SER A 92 -18.54 -6.42 -5.04
N VAL A 93 -18.78 -7.52 -5.76
CA VAL A 93 -17.77 -8.11 -6.65
C VAL A 93 -17.30 -7.11 -7.72
N GLU A 94 -18.22 -6.32 -8.31
CA GLU A 94 -17.82 -5.30 -9.29
C GLU A 94 -16.97 -4.19 -8.66
N GLN A 95 -17.31 -3.76 -7.43
CA GLN A 95 -16.57 -2.72 -6.72
C GLN A 95 -15.18 -3.18 -6.29
N VAL A 96 -15.05 -4.43 -5.86
CA VAL A 96 -13.78 -5.08 -5.54
C VAL A 96 -12.88 -5.10 -6.78
N GLN A 97 -13.41 -5.53 -7.92
CA GLN A 97 -12.65 -5.58 -9.17
C GLN A 97 -12.23 -4.17 -9.62
N ALA A 98 -13.15 -3.20 -9.56
CA ALA A 98 -12.84 -1.81 -9.89
C ALA A 98 -11.75 -1.22 -8.95
N ALA A 99 -11.76 -1.55 -7.67
CA ALA A 99 -10.73 -1.15 -6.72
C ALA A 99 -9.36 -1.75 -7.06
N GLY A 100 -9.33 -3.03 -7.43
CA GLY A 100 -8.14 -3.72 -7.92
C GLY A 100 -7.56 -3.05 -9.17
N GLU A 101 -8.39 -2.85 -10.19
CA GLU A 101 -7.99 -2.24 -11.45
C GLU A 101 -7.48 -0.81 -11.26
N ALA A 102 -8.17 0.00 -10.44
CA ALA A 102 -7.73 1.35 -10.11
C ALA A 102 -6.35 1.36 -9.42
N ALA A 103 -6.12 0.43 -8.49
CA ALA A 103 -4.82 0.29 -7.81
C ALA A 103 -3.71 -0.16 -8.77
N ALA A 104 -4.00 -1.08 -9.69
CA ALA A 104 -3.05 -1.52 -10.71
C ALA A 104 -2.64 -0.37 -11.64
N VAL A 105 -3.60 0.44 -12.10
CA VAL A 105 -3.34 1.61 -12.95
C VAL A 105 -2.54 2.67 -12.19
N ALA A 106 -2.87 2.93 -10.93
CA ALA A 106 -2.11 3.88 -10.10
C ALA A 106 -0.67 3.41 -9.88
N ALA A 107 -0.46 2.11 -9.63
CA ALA A 107 0.87 1.53 -9.48
C ALA A 107 1.69 1.62 -10.78
N GLN A 108 1.07 1.36 -11.94
CA GLN A 108 1.71 1.52 -13.25
C GLN A 108 2.20 2.96 -13.45
N ARG A 109 1.31 3.95 -13.27
CA ARG A 109 1.69 5.37 -13.39
C ARG A 109 2.83 5.76 -12.47
N LEU A 110 2.77 5.35 -11.19
CA LEU A 110 3.82 5.66 -10.23
C LEU A 110 5.16 5.06 -10.66
N LEU A 111 5.17 3.84 -11.20
CA LEU A 111 6.39 3.19 -11.67
C LEU A 111 6.94 3.82 -12.95
N GLU A 112 6.08 4.33 -13.83
CA GLU A 112 6.45 5.09 -15.03
C GLU A 112 7.05 6.46 -14.68
N GLU A 113 6.41 7.21 -13.79
CA GLU A 113 6.88 8.52 -13.30
C GLU A 113 8.24 8.44 -12.58
N ARG A 114 8.57 7.26 -12.05
CA ARG A 114 9.82 6.99 -11.34
C ARG A 114 10.94 6.48 -12.24
N GLN A 115 10.70 6.22 -13.53
CA GLN A 115 11.79 5.80 -14.42
C GLN A 115 12.70 7.00 -14.74
N PRO A 116 14.03 6.87 -14.56
CA PRO A 116 14.95 7.89 -15.03
C PRO A 116 14.87 7.99 -16.56
N GLN A 117 14.64 9.21 -17.07
CA GLN A 117 14.66 9.53 -18.50
C GLN A 117 16.08 9.41 -19.08
#